data_AF-A0A0C2GFB8-F1
#
_entry.id   AF-A0A0C2GFB8-F1
#
_cell.length_a   1.000
_cell.length_b   1.000
_cell.length_c   1.000
_cell.angle_alpha   90.00
_cell.angle_beta   90.00
_cell.angle_gamma   90.00
#
_symmetry.space_group_name_H-M   'P 1'
#
loop_
_entity.id
_entity.type
_entity.pdbx_description
1 polymer ?
#
loop_
_entity_poly.entity_id
_entity_poly.type
_entity_poly.pdbx_seq_one_letter_code
_entity_poly.pdbx_strand_id
1 'polypeptide(L)'
;MVGLIGTHNGKFHCDEVFACFMLKRLNQFRDYNVLRTRDPATLDTCEVVVDVGGVYDHAKKRYDHHQKEFNETMQSLGVLDFSTKLSSAGLIYAHYGRQLIAEILGCSHDDRMVGIFYRKLYETFVEAIDAVDNGIPQYDGIPRYHMSGGLSGRVGHLNPHWNEMDPNPDERFQQAMELVGGVTEHFGVPILDVDMVMGSLENAMASTGGFCVGRSYVVGHQRLSGLGYCFSASLPPLLATAASEGLKIINEQPERVARVQRFAVAVHRGLEAAFEGSKFAVQGVELSPMKHIVYNGDDAEKKLDALVDRLFNEASIMITRARYLNRDELYPITPSARLMVQSGMSEDEVERALVAIAAIVEEL
;
A
#
# COMPACT_ATOMS: atom_id res chain seq x y z
N MET A 1 7.60 -31.52 -2.03
CA MET A 1 8.40 -30.28 -1.93
C MET A 1 7.52 -29.15 -2.40
N VAL A 2 7.54 -28.03 -1.70
CA VAL A 2 6.92 -26.79 -2.17
C VAL A 2 7.82 -26.25 -3.28
N GLY A 3 7.25 -25.86 -4.42
CA GLY A 3 8.02 -25.33 -5.55
C GLY A 3 8.68 -23.97 -5.26
N LEU A 4 9.58 -23.54 -6.15
CA LEU A 4 10.35 -22.31 -5.98
C LEU A 4 10.17 -21.35 -7.16
N ILE A 5 10.00 -20.07 -6.83
CA ILE A 5 10.08 -18.93 -7.76
C ILE A 5 11.43 -18.24 -7.54
N GLY A 6 12.31 -18.29 -8.53
CA GLY A 6 13.62 -17.64 -8.50
C GLY A 6 13.56 -16.19 -8.99
N THR A 7 14.22 -15.28 -8.30
CA THR A 7 14.51 -13.92 -8.79
C THR A 7 15.85 -13.44 -8.25
N HIS A 8 16.37 -12.29 -8.68
CA HIS A 8 17.67 -11.83 -8.21
C HIS A 8 17.62 -11.32 -6.76
N ASN A 9 18.77 -11.40 -6.07
CA ASN A 9 18.97 -10.79 -4.75
C ASN A 9 19.49 -9.33 -4.86
N GLY A 10 19.51 -8.61 -3.75
CA GLY A 10 19.97 -7.21 -3.70
C GLY A 10 18.86 -6.21 -4.02
N LYS A 11 19.22 -5.10 -4.69
CA LYS A 11 18.25 -4.06 -5.12
C LYS A 11 17.20 -4.69 -6.01
N PHE A 12 15.93 -4.41 -5.72
CA PHE A 12 14.77 -4.86 -6.48
C PHE A 12 13.98 -3.73 -7.14
N HIS A 13 13.25 -4.05 -8.19
CA HIS A 13 12.37 -3.17 -8.94
C HIS A 13 10.91 -3.61 -8.76
N CYS A 14 10.03 -2.94 -9.49
CA CYS A 14 8.59 -3.21 -9.40
C CYS A 14 8.19 -4.44 -10.20
N ASP A 15 8.92 -4.72 -11.28
CA ASP A 15 8.52 -5.71 -12.25
C ASP A 15 8.70 -7.13 -11.70
N GLU A 16 9.82 -7.44 -11.05
CA GLU A 16 10.07 -8.77 -10.49
C GLU A 16 9.29 -9.00 -9.18
N VAL A 17 9.06 -7.94 -8.41
CA VAL A 17 8.14 -7.96 -7.26
C VAL A 17 6.71 -8.25 -7.75
N PHE A 18 6.22 -7.51 -8.74
CA PHE A 18 4.85 -7.70 -9.23
C PHE A 18 4.68 -9.03 -9.98
N ALA A 19 5.71 -9.49 -10.71
CA ALA A 19 5.76 -10.82 -11.32
C ALA A 19 5.61 -11.93 -10.27
N CYS A 20 6.38 -11.87 -9.18
CA CYS A 20 6.27 -12.82 -8.07
C CYS A 20 4.88 -12.76 -7.42
N PHE A 21 4.32 -11.56 -7.24
CA PHE A 21 2.98 -11.38 -6.68
C PHE A 21 1.91 -12.04 -7.55
N MET A 22 1.91 -11.78 -8.86
CA MET A 22 0.97 -12.39 -9.82
C MET A 22 1.06 -13.91 -9.80
N LEU A 23 2.28 -14.46 -9.81
CA LEU A 23 2.48 -15.91 -9.74
C LEU A 23 1.86 -16.50 -8.46
N LYS A 24 2.11 -15.90 -7.29
CA LYS A 24 1.56 -16.39 -6.01
C LYS A 24 0.03 -16.25 -5.88
N ARG A 25 -0.64 -15.54 -6.79
CA ARG A 25 -2.12 -15.50 -6.85
C ARG A 25 -2.71 -16.67 -7.64
N LEU A 26 -1.93 -17.28 -8.53
CA LEU A 26 -2.34 -18.47 -9.28
C LEU A 26 -2.32 -19.71 -8.38
N ASN A 27 -3.37 -20.53 -8.44
CA ASN A 27 -3.47 -21.80 -7.72
C ASN A 27 -2.23 -22.68 -7.94
N GLN A 28 -1.64 -22.66 -9.14
CA GLN A 28 -0.46 -23.44 -9.50
C GLN A 28 0.78 -23.07 -8.68
N PHE A 29 1.00 -21.79 -8.37
CA PHE A 29 2.23 -21.31 -7.73
C PHE A 29 1.98 -20.68 -6.35
N ARG A 30 0.73 -20.70 -5.86
CA ARG A 30 0.31 -20.05 -4.62
C ARG A 30 1.23 -20.35 -3.45
N ASP A 31 1.52 -21.64 -3.27
CA ASP A 31 2.30 -22.12 -2.15
C ASP A 31 3.81 -22.01 -2.38
N TYR A 32 4.27 -21.63 -3.59
CA TYR A 32 5.70 -21.62 -3.92
C TYR A 32 6.45 -20.56 -3.10
N ASN A 33 7.65 -20.90 -2.65
CA ASN A 33 8.50 -19.93 -1.96
C ASN A 33 9.28 -19.09 -2.96
N VAL A 34 9.48 -17.82 -2.64
CA VAL A 34 10.35 -16.94 -3.42
C VAL A 34 11.79 -17.13 -2.93
N LEU A 35 12.68 -17.49 -3.84
CA LEU A 35 14.12 -17.64 -3.60
C LEU A 35 14.87 -16.55 -4.36
N ARG A 36 15.62 -15.72 -3.62
CA ARG A 36 16.35 -14.59 -4.19
C ARG A 36 17.84 -14.90 -4.31
N THR A 37 18.34 -15.01 -5.54
CA THR A 37 19.75 -15.33 -5.83
C THR A 37 20.12 -15.00 -7.28
N ARG A 38 21.41 -14.79 -7.55
CA ARG A 38 21.96 -14.74 -8.92
C ARG A 38 22.78 -15.98 -9.28
N ASP A 39 22.92 -16.94 -8.37
CA ASP A 39 23.68 -18.15 -8.61
C ASP A 39 22.96 -19.07 -9.62
N PRO A 40 23.54 -19.35 -10.80
CA PRO A 40 22.88 -20.14 -11.83
C PRO A 40 22.49 -21.55 -11.35
N ALA A 41 23.36 -22.21 -10.58
CA ALA A 41 23.10 -23.56 -10.09
C ALA A 41 21.89 -23.60 -9.15
N THR A 42 21.72 -22.57 -8.33
CA THR A 42 20.54 -22.42 -7.47
C THR A 42 19.30 -22.07 -8.29
N LEU A 43 19.40 -21.15 -9.27
CA LEU A 43 18.28 -20.79 -10.15
C LEU A 43 17.78 -21.98 -10.99
N ASP A 44 18.65 -22.91 -11.34
CA ASP A 44 18.26 -24.15 -12.04
C ASP A 44 17.38 -25.07 -11.20
N THR A 45 17.38 -24.92 -9.87
CA THR A 45 16.46 -25.62 -8.97
C THR A 45 15.06 -25.00 -8.92
N CYS A 46 14.91 -23.75 -9.41
CA CYS A 46 13.63 -23.05 -9.42
C CYS A 46 12.75 -23.48 -10.60
N GLU A 47 11.47 -23.68 -10.32
CA GLU A 47 10.48 -24.07 -11.31
C GLU A 47 10.08 -22.91 -12.22
N VAL A 48 10.06 -21.69 -11.67
CA VAL A 48 9.84 -20.44 -12.40
C VAL A 48 10.96 -19.50 -12.04
N VAL A 49 11.52 -18.77 -13.01
CA VAL A 49 12.52 -17.73 -12.76
C VAL A 49 12.11 -16.46 -13.47
N VAL A 50 12.14 -15.35 -12.73
CA VAL A 50 11.77 -14.01 -13.21
C VAL A 50 12.93 -13.05 -12.97
N ASP A 51 13.17 -12.17 -13.94
CA ASP A 51 14.14 -11.08 -13.86
C ASP A 51 15.61 -11.45 -13.62
N VAL A 52 15.94 -12.73 -13.83
CA VAL A 52 17.30 -13.23 -13.67
C VAL A 52 17.54 -14.47 -14.51
N GLY A 53 18.80 -14.73 -14.84
CA GLY A 53 19.24 -15.93 -15.55
C GLY A 53 19.46 -15.72 -17.05
N GLY A 54 19.16 -14.54 -17.59
CA GLY A 54 19.49 -14.16 -18.96
C GLY A 54 18.71 -14.93 -20.02
N VAL A 55 17.54 -15.49 -19.69
CA VAL A 55 16.71 -16.28 -20.62
C VAL A 55 15.23 -15.90 -20.55
N TYR A 56 14.62 -15.66 -21.72
CA TYR A 56 13.18 -15.70 -21.91
C TYR A 56 12.81 -16.98 -22.68
N ASP A 57 12.07 -17.87 -22.02
CA ASP A 57 11.54 -19.11 -22.60
C ASP A 57 10.32 -19.53 -21.78
N HIS A 58 9.12 -19.34 -22.34
CA HIS A 58 7.88 -19.68 -21.65
C HIS A 58 7.76 -21.18 -21.36
N ALA A 59 8.23 -22.05 -22.26
CA ALA A 59 8.17 -23.50 -22.06
C ALA A 59 9.03 -23.96 -20.88
N LYS A 60 10.13 -23.23 -20.60
CA LYS A 60 10.99 -23.43 -19.42
C LYS A 60 10.65 -22.52 -18.25
N LYS A 61 9.59 -21.70 -18.36
CA LYS A 61 9.17 -20.70 -17.35
C LYS A 61 10.32 -19.80 -16.91
N ARG A 62 11.09 -19.30 -17.87
CA ARG A 62 12.15 -18.31 -17.67
C ARG A 62 11.69 -16.99 -18.27
N TYR A 63 11.70 -15.94 -17.47
CA TYR A 63 11.10 -14.64 -17.78
C TYR A 63 12.06 -13.50 -17.43
N ASP A 64 13.27 -13.55 -17.96
CA ASP A 64 14.22 -12.43 -17.89
C ASP A 64 14.17 -11.65 -19.21
N HIS A 65 14.25 -10.32 -19.15
CA HIS A 65 14.19 -9.40 -20.29
C HIS A 65 15.52 -8.66 -20.57
N HIS A 66 16.56 -8.90 -19.74
CA HIS A 66 17.82 -8.17 -19.78
C HIS A 66 18.76 -8.57 -20.94
N GLN A 67 18.36 -9.50 -21.81
CA GLN A 67 19.18 -9.89 -22.96
C GLN A 67 19.22 -8.76 -23.97
N LYS A 68 20.39 -8.52 -24.56
CA LYS A 68 20.58 -7.46 -25.57
C LYS A 68 19.62 -7.59 -26.77
N GLU A 69 19.33 -8.83 -27.17
CA GLU A 69 18.48 -9.13 -28.32
C GLU A 69 16.98 -9.13 -27.97
N PHE A 70 16.62 -9.07 -26.69
CA PHE A 70 15.23 -9.13 -26.24
C PHE A 70 14.49 -7.84 -26.58
N ASN A 71 13.44 -7.95 -27.39
CA ASN A 71 12.60 -6.85 -27.85
C ASN A 71 11.12 -7.24 -27.90
N GLU A 72 10.71 -8.23 -27.09
CA GLU A 72 9.33 -8.69 -27.09
C GLU A 72 8.38 -7.65 -26.47
N THR A 73 7.18 -7.60 -27.01
CA THR A 73 6.05 -6.71 -26.67
C THR A 73 4.79 -7.56 -26.61
N MET A 74 3.69 -7.06 -26.04
CA MET A 74 2.41 -7.78 -26.14
C MET A 74 2.01 -8.07 -27.59
N GLN A 75 2.36 -7.16 -28.50
CA GLN A 75 2.07 -7.27 -29.93
C GLN A 75 2.91 -8.35 -30.62
N SER A 76 4.22 -8.43 -30.35
CA SER A 76 5.09 -9.45 -30.93
C SER A 76 4.77 -10.85 -30.42
N LEU A 77 4.28 -10.96 -29.18
CA LEU A 77 3.74 -12.20 -28.62
C LEU A 77 2.32 -12.53 -29.12
N GLY A 78 1.67 -11.62 -29.84
CA GLY A 78 0.34 -11.85 -30.42
C GLY A 78 -0.81 -11.88 -29.42
N VAL A 79 -0.64 -11.29 -28.22
CA VAL A 79 -1.65 -11.36 -27.13
C VAL A 79 -2.44 -10.07 -26.93
N LEU A 80 -1.84 -8.90 -27.16
CA LEU A 80 -2.51 -7.59 -27.18
C LEU A 80 -1.78 -6.63 -28.15
N ASP A 81 -2.43 -5.57 -28.58
CA ASP A 81 -1.93 -4.55 -29.52
C ASP A 81 -1.15 -3.42 -28.83
N PHE A 82 -0.19 -3.78 -27.96
CA PHE A 82 0.71 -2.84 -27.30
C PHE A 82 2.16 -3.10 -27.69
N SER A 83 2.89 -2.03 -28.01
CA SER A 83 4.27 -2.07 -28.52
C SER A 83 5.32 -1.70 -27.47
N THR A 84 4.92 -1.54 -26.20
CA THR A 84 5.84 -1.33 -25.08
C THR A 84 6.67 -2.59 -24.85
N LYS A 85 7.99 -2.45 -24.76
CA LYS A 85 8.91 -3.55 -24.46
C LYS A 85 8.59 -4.11 -23.08
N LEU A 86 8.45 -5.43 -22.97
CA LEU A 86 8.07 -6.09 -21.72
C LEU A 86 9.24 -6.16 -20.74
N SER A 87 8.94 -6.03 -19.45
CA SER A 87 9.81 -6.49 -18.36
C SER A 87 9.30 -7.83 -17.83
N SER A 88 9.84 -8.31 -16.71
CA SER A 88 9.44 -9.59 -16.12
C SER A 88 7.95 -9.61 -15.72
N ALA A 89 7.42 -8.46 -15.25
CA ALA A 89 5.98 -8.30 -14.97
C ALA A 89 5.13 -8.48 -16.24
N GLY A 90 5.44 -7.77 -17.31
CA GLY A 90 4.72 -7.88 -18.57
C GLY A 90 4.79 -9.27 -19.18
N LEU A 91 5.93 -9.95 -19.06
CA LEU A 91 6.10 -11.35 -19.50
C LEU A 91 5.20 -12.31 -18.71
N ILE A 92 5.18 -12.22 -17.38
CA ILE A 92 4.26 -13.02 -16.56
C ILE A 92 2.81 -12.70 -16.90
N TYR A 93 2.49 -11.42 -17.07
CA TYR A 93 1.13 -11.00 -17.43
C TYR A 93 0.72 -11.49 -18.82
N ALA A 94 1.62 -11.48 -19.80
CA ALA A 94 1.37 -11.94 -21.17
C ALA A 94 0.93 -13.42 -21.20
N HIS A 95 1.61 -14.26 -20.40
CA HIS A 95 1.37 -15.70 -20.38
C HIS A 95 0.31 -16.13 -19.38
N TYR A 96 0.21 -15.46 -18.23
CA TYR A 96 -0.67 -15.88 -17.13
C TYR A 96 -1.77 -14.88 -16.79
N GLY A 97 -1.76 -13.67 -17.31
CA GLY A 97 -2.68 -12.59 -16.89
C GLY A 97 -4.15 -12.95 -17.07
N ARG A 98 -4.52 -13.64 -18.17
CA ARG A 98 -5.90 -14.14 -18.37
C ARG A 98 -6.27 -15.21 -17.34
N GLN A 99 -5.35 -16.14 -17.02
CA GLN A 99 -5.58 -17.17 -16.01
C GLN A 99 -5.72 -16.54 -14.63
N LEU A 100 -4.83 -15.60 -14.29
CA LEU A 100 -4.86 -14.85 -13.03
C LEU A 100 -6.21 -14.18 -12.82
N ILE A 101 -6.70 -13.45 -13.82
CA ILE A 101 -7.98 -12.75 -13.76
C ILE A 101 -9.14 -13.75 -13.62
N ALA A 102 -9.13 -14.84 -14.38
CA ALA A 102 -10.17 -15.86 -14.30
C ALA A 102 -10.25 -16.53 -12.92
N GLU A 103 -9.10 -16.84 -12.32
CA GLU A 103 -9.02 -17.43 -10.98
C GLU A 103 -9.48 -16.44 -9.90
N ILE A 104 -9.13 -15.16 -10.00
CA ILE A 104 -9.61 -14.11 -9.09
C ILE A 104 -11.13 -13.96 -9.20
N LEU A 105 -11.67 -13.95 -10.41
CA LEU A 105 -13.11 -13.80 -10.66
C LEU A 105 -13.92 -15.09 -10.42
N GLY A 106 -13.25 -16.23 -10.23
CA GLY A 106 -13.91 -17.54 -10.09
C GLY A 106 -14.70 -17.95 -11.35
N CYS A 107 -14.24 -17.54 -12.54
CA CYS A 107 -14.93 -17.77 -13.80
C CYS A 107 -14.07 -18.48 -14.85
N SER A 108 -14.63 -18.73 -16.03
CA SER A 108 -13.90 -19.37 -17.13
C SER A 108 -12.81 -18.47 -17.70
N HIS A 109 -11.69 -19.07 -18.11
CA HIS A 109 -10.60 -18.36 -18.80
C HIS A 109 -11.06 -17.65 -20.07
N ASP A 110 -12.06 -18.19 -20.76
CA ASP A 110 -12.61 -17.65 -22.00
C ASP A 110 -13.74 -16.64 -21.78
N ASP A 111 -14.05 -16.28 -20.52
CA ASP A 111 -15.10 -15.32 -20.22
C ASP A 111 -14.79 -13.95 -20.85
N ARG A 112 -15.82 -13.30 -21.38
CA ARG A 112 -15.70 -11.97 -21.99
C ARG A 112 -15.13 -10.95 -21.00
N MET A 113 -15.50 -11.04 -19.72
CA MET A 113 -15.01 -10.16 -18.67
C MET A 113 -13.52 -10.33 -18.46
N VAL A 114 -12.99 -11.57 -18.51
CA VAL A 114 -11.55 -11.83 -18.43
C VAL A 114 -10.83 -11.09 -19.57
N GLY A 115 -11.36 -11.14 -20.80
CA GLY A 115 -10.78 -10.41 -21.94
C GLY A 115 -10.78 -8.88 -21.75
N ILE A 116 -11.86 -8.32 -21.21
CA ILE A 116 -11.97 -6.87 -20.95
C ILE A 116 -10.96 -6.44 -19.87
N PHE A 117 -10.92 -7.15 -18.74
CA PHE A 117 -9.97 -6.86 -17.66
C PHE A 117 -8.53 -7.08 -18.11
N TYR A 118 -8.25 -8.13 -18.88
CA TYR A 118 -6.91 -8.45 -19.36
C TYR A 118 -6.31 -7.29 -20.15
N ARG A 119 -7.08 -6.72 -21.09
CA ARG A 119 -6.68 -5.52 -21.80
C ARG A 119 -6.57 -4.31 -20.88
N LYS A 120 -7.60 -4.06 -20.07
CA LYS A 120 -7.70 -2.79 -19.34
C LYS A 120 -6.63 -2.66 -18.26
N LEU A 121 -6.38 -3.74 -17.53
CA LEU A 121 -5.33 -3.79 -16.51
C LEU A 121 -3.94 -3.67 -17.13
N TYR A 122 -3.71 -4.21 -18.34
CA TYR A 122 -2.45 -3.93 -19.02
C TYR A 122 -2.30 -2.45 -19.34
N GLU A 123 -3.27 -1.89 -20.08
CA GLU A 123 -3.28 -0.49 -20.54
C GLU A 123 -3.10 0.53 -19.39
N THR A 124 -3.78 0.31 -18.26
CA THR A 124 -3.80 1.31 -17.19
C THR A 124 -2.79 1.07 -16.08
N PHE A 125 -2.12 -0.09 -16.06
CA PHE A 125 -1.33 -0.51 -14.91
C PHE A 125 -0.05 -1.27 -15.29
N VAL A 126 -0.15 -2.45 -15.92
CA VAL A 126 1.05 -3.29 -16.17
C VAL A 126 1.99 -2.64 -17.18
N GLU A 127 1.48 -1.99 -18.23
CA GLU A 127 2.29 -1.33 -19.24
C GLU A 127 3.22 -0.25 -18.64
N ALA A 128 2.77 0.44 -17.58
CA ALA A 128 3.60 1.42 -16.89
C ALA A 128 4.77 0.78 -16.15
N ILE A 129 4.59 -0.43 -15.60
CA ILE A 129 5.67 -1.18 -14.94
C ILE A 129 6.71 -1.60 -15.97
N ASP A 130 6.25 -2.17 -17.10
CA ASP A 130 7.11 -2.55 -18.23
C ASP A 130 7.92 -1.36 -18.76
N ALA A 131 7.25 -0.22 -18.97
CA ALA A 131 7.87 0.97 -19.50
C ALA A 131 8.90 1.58 -18.55
N VAL A 132 8.57 1.70 -17.26
CA VAL A 132 9.47 2.27 -16.25
C VAL A 132 10.74 1.42 -16.11
N ASP A 133 10.58 0.11 -16.06
CA ASP A 133 11.70 -0.81 -15.90
C ASP A 133 12.62 -0.83 -17.13
N ASN A 134 12.06 -0.79 -18.34
CA ASN A 134 12.84 -0.66 -19.58
C ASN A 134 13.35 0.76 -19.86
N GLY A 135 13.16 1.72 -18.94
CA GLY A 135 13.63 3.10 -19.10
C GLY A 135 12.92 3.88 -20.21
N ILE A 136 11.69 3.50 -20.56
CA ILE A 136 10.87 4.16 -21.59
C ILE A 136 10.23 5.42 -20.98
N PRO A 137 10.51 6.61 -21.52
CA PRO A 137 9.89 7.84 -21.01
C PRO A 137 8.38 7.83 -21.25
N GLN A 138 7.62 8.37 -20.31
CA GLN A 138 6.16 8.43 -20.42
C GLN A 138 5.67 9.29 -21.60
N TYR A 139 6.48 10.27 -22.00
CA TYR A 139 6.15 11.21 -23.07
C TYR A 139 7.32 11.35 -24.02
N ASP A 140 7.01 11.49 -25.31
CA ASP A 140 7.91 11.96 -26.36
C ASP A 140 7.29 13.13 -27.17
N GLY A 141 6.33 13.82 -26.55
CA GLY A 141 5.42 14.77 -27.18
C GLY A 141 3.97 14.29 -27.14
N ILE A 142 3.75 12.96 -27.17
CA ILE A 142 2.45 12.31 -26.97
C ILE A 142 2.61 11.27 -25.82
N PRO A 143 1.57 11.00 -25.00
CA PRO A 143 1.66 9.97 -23.97
C PRO A 143 1.91 8.59 -24.61
N ARG A 144 2.97 7.89 -24.17
CA ARG A 144 3.30 6.52 -24.63
C ARG A 144 2.52 5.44 -23.89
N TYR A 145 2.25 5.66 -22.61
CA TYR A 145 1.50 4.76 -21.75
C TYR A 145 0.77 5.54 -20.66
N HIS A 146 -0.24 4.92 -20.04
CA HIS A 146 -0.94 5.49 -18.90
C HIS A 146 -0.27 5.09 -17.59
N MET A 147 0.08 6.06 -16.75
CA MET A 147 0.60 5.82 -15.41
C MET A 147 -0.44 6.26 -14.39
N SER A 148 -1.14 5.29 -13.79
CA SER A 148 -2.06 5.52 -12.69
C SER A 148 -1.31 5.27 -11.37
N GLY A 149 -0.81 6.35 -10.74
CA GLY A 149 -0.09 6.29 -9.46
C GLY A 149 1.44 6.19 -9.60
N GLY A 150 2.10 5.73 -8.53
CA GLY A 150 3.56 5.70 -8.40
C GLY A 150 4.11 4.38 -7.86
N LEU A 151 3.50 3.24 -8.22
CA LEU A 151 3.81 1.95 -7.62
C LEU A 151 5.29 1.56 -7.75
N SER A 152 5.89 1.74 -8.93
CA SER A 152 7.31 1.44 -9.13
C SER A 152 8.22 2.31 -8.26
N GLY A 153 7.83 3.57 -8.06
CA GLY A 153 8.47 4.43 -7.07
C GLY A 153 8.33 3.84 -5.68
N ARG A 154 7.12 3.58 -5.19
CA ARG A 154 6.86 3.04 -3.84
C ARG A 154 7.59 1.73 -3.56
N VAL A 155 7.65 0.80 -4.52
CA VAL A 155 8.47 -0.42 -4.42
C VAL A 155 9.95 -0.06 -4.32
N GLY A 156 10.42 0.85 -5.17
CA GLY A 156 11.79 1.37 -5.12
C GLY A 156 12.20 1.89 -3.74
N HIS A 157 11.29 2.55 -3.01
CA HIS A 157 11.55 3.09 -1.67
C HIS A 157 11.68 2.03 -0.57
N LEU A 158 11.24 0.80 -0.83
CA LEU A 158 11.53 -0.32 0.07
C LEU A 158 12.94 -0.87 -0.14
N ASN A 159 13.70 -0.43 -1.14
CA ASN A 159 15.11 -0.84 -1.20
C ASN A 159 15.91 -0.27 -0.03
N PRO A 160 16.89 -1.03 0.50
CA PRO A 160 17.85 -0.50 1.47
C PRO A 160 18.51 0.79 0.99
N HIS A 161 18.63 1.77 1.88
CA HIS A 161 19.42 2.95 1.58
C HIS A 161 20.91 2.62 1.67
N TRP A 162 21.74 3.33 0.89
CA TRP A 162 23.18 3.09 0.83
C TRP A 162 23.91 3.28 2.17
N ASN A 163 23.31 4.01 3.11
CA ASN A 163 23.83 4.34 4.43
C ASN A 163 23.15 3.59 5.57
N GLU A 164 22.33 2.58 5.28
CA GLU A 164 21.62 1.81 6.28
C GLU A 164 22.49 0.69 6.86
N MET A 165 22.43 0.51 8.18
CA MET A 165 23.18 -0.54 8.89
C MET A 165 22.40 -1.85 8.85
N ASP A 166 23.07 -2.92 8.41
CA ASP A 166 22.56 -4.30 8.38
C ASP A 166 21.12 -4.45 7.83
N PRO A 167 20.78 -3.86 6.67
CA PRO A 167 19.44 -4.02 6.11
C PRO A 167 19.20 -5.48 5.70
N ASN A 168 17.96 -5.93 5.82
CA ASN A 168 17.50 -7.22 5.30
C ASN A 168 16.71 -7.02 3.99
N PRO A 169 17.33 -7.13 2.80
CA PRO A 169 16.66 -6.86 1.53
C PRO A 169 15.54 -7.87 1.22
N ASP A 170 15.62 -9.08 1.76
CA ASP A 170 14.65 -10.14 1.50
C ASP A 170 13.36 -9.93 2.27
N GLU A 171 13.46 -9.47 3.52
CA GLU A 171 12.29 -9.01 4.28
C GLU A 171 11.60 -7.83 3.57
N ARG A 172 12.38 -6.88 3.06
CA ARG A 172 11.82 -5.73 2.34
C ARG A 172 11.21 -6.10 0.99
N PHE A 173 11.76 -7.11 0.32
CA PHE A 173 11.13 -7.68 -0.86
C PHE A 173 9.77 -8.29 -0.53
N GLN A 174 9.65 -8.97 0.62
CA GLN A 174 8.37 -9.48 1.08
C GLN A 174 7.38 -8.36 1.44
N GLN A 175 7.84 -7.28 2.07
CA GLN A 175 7.02 -6.08 2.28
C GLN A 175 6.60 -5.44 0.94
N ALA A 176 7.46 -5.46 -0.07
CA ALA A 176 7.14 -4.95 -1.40
C ALA A 176 6.09 -5.82 -2.10
N MET A 177 6.19 -7.14 -1.96
CA MET A 177 5.19 -8.11 -2.41
C MET A 177 3.82 -7.87 -1.78
N GLU A 178 3.78 -7.50 -0.50
CA GLU A 178 2.54 -7.09 0.18
C GLU A 178 2.05 -5.73 -0.32
N LEU A 179 2.95 -4.76 -0.48
CA LEU A 179 2.67 -3.39 -0.91
C LEU A 179 2.07 -3.29 -2.32
N VAL A 180 2.57 -4.07 -3.28
CA VAL A 180 2.02 -4.10 -4.65
C VAL A 180 0.57 -4.59 -4.67
N GLY A 181 0.12 -5.16 -3.56
CA GLY A 181 -1.26 -5.23 -3.18
C GLY A 181 -1.71 -4.06 -2.24
N GLY A 182 -1.91 -2.77 -2.58
CA GLY A 182 -2.55 -1.63 -1.77
C GLY A 182 -3.53 -1.84 -0.56
N VAL A 183 -4.70 -1.16 -0.38
CA VAL A 183 -5.65 -1.37 0.80
C VAL A 183 -6.76 -2.34 0.47
N THR A 184 -7.44 -2.04 -0.62
CA THR A 184 -8.06 -3.01 -1.53
C THR A 184 -7.26 -4.30 -1.54
N GLU A 185 -5.97 -4.21 -1.49
CA GLU A 185 -5.05 -5.09 -2.16
C GLU A 185 -4.22 -5.74 -1.02
N HIS A 186 -4.16 -5.10 0.17
CA HIS A 186 -3.84 -5.65 1.51
C HIS A 186 -4.89 -6.68 1.87
N PHE A 187 -6.15 -6.41 1.49
CA PHE A 187 -7.26 -7.35 1.59
C PHE A 187 -7.54 -8.13 0.28
N GLY A 188 -6.75 -7.93 -0.79
CA GLY A 188 -6.89 -8.64 -2.07
C GLY A 188 -8.15 -8.36 -2.92
N VAL A 189 -8.94 -7.35 -2.58
CA VAL A 189 -10.06 -6.75 -3.33
C VAL A 189 -9.54 -5.89 -4.50
N PRO A 190 -9.90 -6.17 -5.76
CA PRO A 190 -9.62 -5.28 -6.89
C PRO A 190 -10.23 -3.88 -6.72
N ILE A 191 -9.51 -2.81 -7.11
CA ILE A 191 -10.05 -1.44 -7.07
C ILE A 191 -11.30 -1.27 -7.93
N LEU A 192 -11.48 -2.09 -8.97
CA LEU A 192 -12.65 -2.07 -9.85
C LEU A 192 -13.90 -2.70 -9.22
N ASP A 193 -13.73 -3.44 -8.13
CA ASP A 193 -14.81 -3.97 -7.28
C ASP A 193 -15.21 -2.97 -6.18
N VAL A 194 -14.49 -1.85 -6.06
CA VAL A 194 -14.86 -0.74 -5.20
C VAL A 194 -15.57 0.31 -6.05
N ASP A 195 -16.90 0.40 -5.92
CA ASP A 195 -17.71 1.34 -6.70
C ASP A 195 -17.32 2.81 -6.46
N MET A 196 -16.95 3.13 -5.21
CA MET A 196 -16.62 4.48 -4.75
C MET A 196 -15.53 4.46 -3.67
N VAL A 197 -14.46 5.22 -3.89
CA VAL A 197 -13.46 5.55 -2.87
C VAL A 197 -13.68 6.98 -2.43
N MET A 198 -13.96 7.17 -1.14
CA MET A 198 -14.14 8.49 -0.55
C MET A 198 -13.10 8.73 0.52
N GLY A 199 -12.66 9.97 0.66
CA GLY A 199 -11.69 10.35 1.68
C GLY A 199 -11.77 11.83 2.04
N SER A 200 -11.34 12.14 3.27
CA SER A 200 -11.18 13.52 3.73
C SER A 200 -9.78 14.03 3.40
N LEU A 201 -9.70 15.29 2.99
CA LEU A 201 -8.46 16.04 2.79
C LEU A 201 -7.95 16.68 4.09
N GLU A 202 -8.65 16.50 5.21
CA GLU A 202 -8.34 17.17 6.48
C GLU A 202 -7.24 16.49 7.29
N ASN A 203 -6.97 15.22 7.00
CA ASN A 203 -6.00 14.42 7.75
C ASN A 203 -4.60 14.51 7.11
N ALA A 204 -4.18 13.45 6.42
CA ALA A 204 -2.84 13.35 5.83
C ALA A 204 -2.52 14.44 4.80
N MET A 205 -3.54 15.08 4.21
CA MET A 205 -3.38 16.09 3.16
C MET A 205 -3.30 17.52 3.70
N ALA A 206 -3.48 17.71 5.02
CA ALA A 206 -3.39 19.00 5.70
C ALA A 206 -4.18 20.14 5.02
N SER A 207 -5.35 19.84 4.47
CA SER A 207 -6.25 20.80 3.82
C SER A 207 -7.66 20.67 4.38
N THR A 208 -8.71 21.03 3.63
CA THR A 208 -10.10 20.77 4.02
C THR A 208 -10.92 20.22 2.87
N GLY A 209 -12.08 19.65 3.20
CA GLY A 209 -12.99 19.04 2.25
C GLY A 209 -12.72 17.56 2.04
N GLY A 210 -13.28 17.00 0.97
CA GLY A 210 -13.19 15.59 0.68
C GLY A 210 -13.24 15.32 -0.82
N PHE A 211 -12.95 14.08 -1.18
CA PHE A 211 -13.01 13.61 -2.54
C PHE A 211 -13.85 12.34 -2.64
N CYS A 212 -14.38 12.09 -3.84
CA CYS A 212 -14.98 10.83 -4.22
C CYS A 212 -14.42 10.44 -5.60
N VAL A 213 -13.81 9.25 -5.66
CA VAL A 213 -13.33 8.62 -6.89
C VAL A 213 -14.22 7.41 -7.16
N GLY A 214 -14.48 7.14 -8.43
CA GLY A 214 -15.26 5.99 -8.88
C GLY A 214 -15.31 5.96 -10.40
N ARG A 215 -16.15 5.09 -10.95
CA ARG A 215 -16.38 5.08 -12.41
C ARG A 215 -16.94 6.42 -12.88
N SER A 216 -16.65 6.79 -14.12
CA SER A 216 -17.03 8.10 -14.69
C SER A 216 -18.52 8.42 -14.56
N TYR A 217 -19.40 7.42 -14.70
CA TYR A 217 -20.84 7.61 -14.52
C TYR A 217 -21.24 7.85 -13.06
N VAL A 218 -20.53 7.26 -12.09
CA VAL A 218 -20.75 7.50 -10.65
C VAL A 218 -20.38 8.93 -10.31
N VAL A 219 -19.18 9.36 -10.72
CA VAL A 219 -18.71 10.74 -10.53
C VAL A 219 -19.61 11.72 -11.27
N GLY A 220 -19.99 11.41 -12.52
CA GLY A 220 -20.91 12.24 -13.31
C GLY A 220 -22.27 12.40 -12.64
N HIS A 221 -22.86 11.32 -12.14
CA HIS A 221 -24.12 11.37 -11.40
C HIS A 221 -24.01 12.24 -10.15
N GLN A 222 -22.96 12.08 -9.34
CA GLN A 222 -22.76 12.93 -8.16
C GLN A 222 -22.59 14.41 -8.51
N ARG A 223 -21.87 14.73 -9.59
CA ARG A 223 -21.68 16.12 -10.02
C ARG A 223 -22.96 16.78 -10.52
N LEU A 224 -23.90 16.01 -11.07
CA LEU A 224 -25.17 16.52 -11.62
C LEU A 224 -26.32 16.48 -10.61
N SER A 225 -26.29 15.55 -9.67
CA SER A 225 -27.42 15.25 -8.78
C SER A 225 -27.10 15.36 -7.29
N GLY A 226 -25.82 15.45 -6.91
CA GLY A 226 -25.41 15.61 -5.53
C GLY A 226 -25.74 17.00 -5.01
N LEU A 227 -26.73 17.11 -4.11
CA LEU A 227 -27.15 18.40 -3.55
C LEU A 227 -25.99 19.19 -2.94
N GLY A 228 -25.13 18.50 -2.17
CA GLY A 228 -23.94 19.11 -1.57
C GLY A 228 -22.89 19.56 -2.58
N TYR A 229 -22.85 18.96 -3.77
CA TYR A 229 -21.94 19.39 -4.84
C TYR A 229 -22.53 20.56 -5.65
N CYS A 230 -23.83 20.51 -5.97
CA CYS A 230 -24.50 21.52 -6.79
C CYS A 230 -24.80 22.83 -6.04
N PHE A 231 -25.08 22.75 -4.74
CA PHE A 231 -25.58 23.88 -3.95
C PHE A 231 -24.62 24.32 -2.82
N SER A 232 -23.36 23.90 -2.88
CA SER A 232 -22.30 24.37 -1.98
C SER A 232 -21.25 25.16 -2.75
N ALA A 233 -20.58 26.09 -2.07
CA ALA A 233 -19.43 26.77 -2.63
C ALA A 233 -18.28 25.77 -2.87
N SER A 234 -17.57 25.95 -3.97
CA SER A 234 -16.37 25.16 -4.27
C SER A 234 -15.27 25.39 -3.23
N LEU A 235 -14.42 24.38 -3.03
CA LEU A 235 -13.22 24.51 -2.20
C LEU A 235 -12.37 25.71 -2.68
N PRO A 236 -11.93 26.61 -1.78
CA PRO A 236 -11.04 27.71 -2.13
C PRO A 236 -9.79 27.23 -2.89
N PRO A 237 -9.36 27.92 -3.96
CA PRO A 237 -8.22 27.48 -4.78
C PRO A 237 -6.95 27.21 -3.98
N LEU A 238 -6.67 28.02 -2.95
CA LEU A 238 -5.52 27.83 -2.07
C LEU A 238 -5.54 26.45 -1.38
N LEU A 239 -6.69 26.02 -0.88
CA LEU A 239 -6.85 24.75 -0.17
C LEU A 239 -6.80 23.56 -1.13
N ALA A 240 -7.35 23.72 -2.33
CA ALA A 240 -7.21 22.72 -3.40
C ALA A 240 -5.75 22.53 -3.80
N THR A 241 -4.99 23.63 -3.95
CA THR A 241 -3.55 23.58 -4.22
C THR A 241 -2.79 22.94 -3.06
N ALA A 242 -3.08 23.30 -1.80
CA ALA A 242 -2.43 22.69 -0.64
C ALA A 242 -2.66 21.17 -0.57
N ALA A 243 -3.89 20.71 -0.83
CA ALA A 243 -4.19 19.28 -0.90
C ALA A 243 -3.43 18.58 -2.05
N SER A 244 -3.36 19.23 -3.22
CA SER A 244 -2.60 18.72 -4.37
C SER A 244 -1.11 18.60 -4.08
N GLU A 245 -0.51 19.61 -3.44
CA GLU A 245 0.88 19.56 -3.00
C GLU A 245 1.11 18.50 -1.91
N GLY A 246 0.17 18.34 -0.97
CA GLY A 246 0.22 17.24 0.00
C GLY A 246 0.26 15.87 -0.68
N LEU A 247 -0.49 15.68 -1.77
CA LEU A 247 -0.50 14.42 -2.53
C LEU A 247 0.83 14.20 -3.23
N LYS A 248 1.38 15.25 -3.84
CA LYS A 248 2.69 15.21 -4.48
C LYS A 248 3.77 14.86 -3.47
N ILE A 249 3.78 15.51 -2.31
CA ILE A 249 4.75 15.22 -1.24
C ILE A 249 4.64 13.76 -0.80
N ILE A 250 3.43 13.22 -0.58
CA ILE A 250 3.27 11.81 -0.20
C ILE A 250 3.79 10.87 -1.30
N ASN A 251 3.58 11.21 -2.58
CA ASN A 251 4.04 10.42 -3.71
C ASN A 251 5.56 10.50 -3.93
N GLU A 252 6.16 11.68 -3.70
CA GLU A 252 7.59 11.95 -3.85
C GLU A 252 8.42 11.53 -2.63
N GLN A 253 7.79 11.48 -1.44
CA GLN A 253 8.43 11.14 -0.15
C GLN A 253 7.69 10.02 0.58
N PRO A 254 7.56 8.81 -0.01
CA PRO A 254 6.81 7.71 0.61
C PRO A 254 7.52 7.09 1.82
N GLU A 255 8.80 7.41 2.06
CA GLU A 255 9.47 7.10 3.32
C GLU A 255 8.76 7.74 4.52
N ARG A 256 7.98 8.82 4.31
CA ARG A 256 7.10 9.39 5.35
C ARG A 256 6.03 8.39 5.80
N VAL A 257 5.46 7.62 4.86
CA VAL A 257 4.45 6.61 5.14
C VAL A 257 5.09 5.45 5.90
N ALA A 258 6.24 4.95 5.43
CA ALA A 258 6.99 3.91 6.14
C ALA A 258 7.42 4.37 7.54
N ARG A 259 7.85 5.63 7.69
CA ARG A 259 8.24 6.21 8.99
C ARG A 259 7.06 6.30 9.96
N VAL A 260 5.90 6.81 9.53
CA VAL A 260 4.73 6.88 10.43
C VAL A 260 4.23 5.47 10.80
N GLN A 261 4.31 4.49 9.90
CA GLN A 261 3.99 3.10 10.20
C GLN A 261 4.95 2.50 11.25
N ARG A 262 6.27 2.73 11.11
CA ARG A 262 7.26 2.30 12.11
C ARG A 262 6.99 2.90 13.48
N PHE A 263 6.73 4.20 13.56
CA PHE A 263 6.34 4.82 14.83
C PHE A 263 4.99 4.32 15.34
N ALA A 264 4.02 4.07 14.48
CA ALA A 264 2.72 3.53 14.88
C ALA A 264 2.85 2.16 15.54
N VAL A 265 3.71 1.29 14.99
CA VAL A 265 4.06 -0.03 15.54
C VAL A 265 4.77 0.14 16.89
N ALA A 266 5.82 0.96 16.94
CA ALA A 266 6.59 1.20 18.17
C ALA A 266 5.71 1.76 19.30
N VAL A 267 4.88 2.76 19.00
CA VAL A 267 3.93 3.34 19.96
C VAL A 267 2.90 2.31 20.40
N HIS A 268 2.36 1.49 19.50
CA HIS A 268 1.38 0.48 19.88
C HIS A 268 1.94 -0.51 20.90
N ARG A 269 3.09 -1.12 20.60
CA ARG A 269 3.78 -2.05 21.52
C ARG A 269 4.20 -1.38 22.81
N GLY A 270 4.69 -0.14 22.71
CA GLY A 270 5.05 0.66 23.86
C GLY A 270 3.85 0.92 24.78
N LEU A 271 2.68 1.21 24.23
CA LEU A 271 1.44 1.38 25.00
C LEU A 271 0.98 0.05 25.61
N GLU A 272 1.06 -1.07 24.88
CA GLU A 272 0.74 -2.39 25.44
C GLU A 272 1.59 -2.71 26.66
N ALA A 273 2.91 -2.47 26.57
CA ALA A 273 3.83 -2.63 27.70
C ALA A 273 3.54 -1.64 28.84
N ALA A 274 3.29 -0.37 28.52
CA ALA A 274 2.97 0.67 29.52
C ALA A 274 1.67 0.39 30.28
N PHE A 275 0.75 -0.39 29.71
CA PHE A 275 -0.54 -0.71 30.31
C PHE A 275 -0.57 -2.07 31.00
N GLU A 276 0.52 -2.83 30.96
CA GLU A 276 0.59 -4.15 31.58
C GLU A 276 0.28 -4.07 33.09
N GLY A 277 -0.65 -4.91 33.56
CA GLY A 277 -1.12 -4.89 34.96
C GLY A 277 -2.08 -3.76 35.32
N SER A 278 -2.34 -2.81 34.43
CA SER A 278 -3.33 -1.75 34.61
C SER A 278 -4.71 -2.14 34.05
N LYS A 279 -5.71 -1.27 34.23
CA LYS A 279 -7.01 -1.39 33.53
C LYS A 279 -7.04 -0.63 32.20
N PHE A 280 -5.97 0.05 31.81
CA PHE A 280 -5.87 0.68 30.50
C PHE A 280 -5.56 -0.35 29.43
N ALA A 281 -5.95 -0.06 28.20
CA ALA A 281 -5.56 -0.85 27.04
C ALA A 281 -5.47 0.05 25.80
N VAL A 282 -4.68 -0.37 24.82
CA VAL A 282 -4.69 0.22 23.49
C VAL A 282 -5.61 -0.59 22.59
N GLN A 283 -6.47 0.09 21.85
CA GLN A 283 -7.37 -0.48 20.85
C GLN A 283 -7.02 0.06 19.46
N GLY A 284 -7.13 -0.81 18.46
CA GLY A 284 -6.84 -0.51 17.06
C GLY A 284 -5.77 -1.46 16.48
N VAL A 285 -5.50 -1.32 15.19
CA VAL A 285 -4.47 -2.11 14.51
C VAL A 285 -3.10 -1.49 14.76
N GLU A 286 -2.08 -2.34 14.93
CA GLU A 286 -0.70 -1.92 15.20
C GLU A 286 -0.14 -0.94 14.15
N LEU A 287 -0.47 -1.14 12.88
CA LEU A 287 -0.05 -0.27 11.77
C LEU A 287 -0.82 1.08 11.69
N SER A 288 -1.94 1.22 12.41
CA SER A 288 -2.75 2.45 12.38
C SER A 288 -1.99 3.60 13.06
N PRO A 289 -1.83 4.78 12.44
CA PRO A 289 -1.23 5.94 13.09
C PRO A 289 -2.12 6.55 14.19
N MET A 290 -3.40 6.15 14.25
CA MET A 290 -4.33 6.55 15.31
C MET A 290 -4.46 5.41 16.32
N LYS A 291 -4.16 5.71 17.59
CA LYS A 291 -4.31 4.79 18.72
C LYS A 291 -5.44 5.25 19.62
N HIS A 292 -6.29 4.30 20.03
CA HIS A 292 -7.33 4.54 21.03
C HIS A 292 -6.88 3.96 22.36
N ILE A 293 -6.68 4.81 23.36
CA ILE A 293 -6.45 4.39 24.74
C ILE A 293 -7.81 4.27 25.41
N VAL A 294 -8.14 3.08 25.91
CA VAL A 294 -9.40 2.77 26.60
C VAL A 294 -9.13 2.41 28.06
N TYR A 295 -10.16 2.46 28.89
CA TYR A 295 -10.11 2.03 30.28
C TYR A 295 -11.18 0.97 30.56
N ASN A 296 -10.75 -0.23 30.93
CA ASN A 296 -11.59 -1.41 31.16
C ASN A 296 -12.01 -1.55 32.62
N GLY A 297 -12.61 -0.49 33.17
CA GLY A 297 -13.11 -0.47 34.54
C GLY A 297 -14.26 0.52 34.70
N ASP A 298 -14.72 0.65 35.94
CA ASP A 298 -15.76 1.62 36.29
C ASP A 298 -15.25 3.05 36.10
N ASP A 299 -16.17 3.99 35.82
CA ASP A 299 -15.85 5.41 35.64
C ASP A 299 -14.80 5.69 34.53
N ALA A 300 -14.78 4.89 33.45
CA ALA A 300 -13.84 5.03 32.32
C ALA A 300 -13.72 6.47 31.79
N GLU A 301 -14.84 7.21 31.70
CA GLU A 301 -14.85 8.61 31.28
C GLU A 301 -13.97 9.49 32.18
N LYS A 302 -14.09 9.36 33.50
CA LYS A 302 -13.29 10.15 34.46
C LYS A 302 -11.82 9.76 34.42
N LYS A 303 -11.51 8.46 34.26
CA LYS A 303 -10.14 7.95 34.18
C LYS A 303 -9.44 8.44 32.92
N LEU A 304 -10.14 8.43 31.79
CA LEU A 304 -9.62 8.97 30.53
C LEU A 304 -9.46 10.49 30.59
N ASP A 305 -10.37 11.21 31.26
CA ASP A 305 -10.22 12.65 31.48
C ASP A 305 -9.00 12.97 32.32
N ALA A 306 -8.82 12.25 33.43
CA ALA A 306 -7.63 12.37 34.28
C ALA A 306 -6.35 12.06 33.52
N LEU A 307 -6.33 11.02 32.68
CA LEU A 307 -5.18 10.71 31.83
C LEU A 307 -4.84 11.88 30.89
N VAL A 308 -5.84 12.45 30.18
CA VAL A 308 -5.62 13.57 29.27
C VAL A 308 -5.12 14.81 30.03
N ASP A 309 -5.75 15.14 31.15
CA ASP A 309 -5.40 16.32 31.94
C ASP A 309 -4.00 16.21 32.53
N ARG A 310 -3.62 15.04 33.05
CA ARG A 310 -2.28 14.81 33.61
C ARG A 310 -1.21 14.81 32.54
N LEU A 311 -1.45 14.16 31.39
CA LEU A 311 -0.49 14.20 30.27
C LEU A 311 -0.23 15.64 29.82
N PHE A 312 -1.25 16.47 29.76
CA PHE A 312 -1.11 17.87 29.40
C PHE A 312 -0.36 18.67 30.47
N ASN A 313 -0.82 18.60 31.73
CA ASN A 313 -0.31 19.45 32.81
C ASN A 313 1.07 19.03 33.33
N GLU A 314 1.36 17.73 33.37
CA GLU A 314 2.58 17.19 33.98
C GLU A 314 3.66 16.85 32.96
N ALA A 315 3.27 16.47 31.74
CA ALA A 315 4.21 16.02 30.70
C ALA A 315 4.22 16.87 29.43
N SER A 316 3.36 17.90 29.34
CA SER A 316 3.19 18.73 28.14
C SER A 316 2.89 17.89 26.88
N ILE A 317 2.10 16.82 27.04
CA ILE A 317 1.65 15.94 25.97
C ILE A 317 0.16 16.14 25.77
N MET A 318 -0.23 16.48 24.54
CA MET A 318 -1.63 16.67 24.19
C MET A 318 -2.16 15.44 23.45
N ILE A 319 -3.14 14.78 24.06
CA ILE A 319 -4.00 13.79 23.42
C ILE A 319 -5.46 14.25 23.48
N THR A 320 -6.35 13.66 22.68
CA THR A 320 -7.73 14.17 22.57
C THR A 320 -8.75 13.15 23.06
N ARG A 321 -9.64 13.54 23.99
CA ARG A 321 -10.81 12.71 24.33
C ARG A 321 -11.69 12.50 23.09
N ALA A 322 -12.03 11.24 22.79
CA ALA A 322 -13.15 10.94 21.90
C ALA A 322 -14.43 10.98 22.73
N ARG A 323 -15.32 11.93 22.39
CA ARG A 323 -16.63 12.12 23.00
C ARG A 323 -17.69 11.94 21.93
N TYR A 324 -18.76 11.27 22.30
CA TYR A 324 -19.84 10.91 21.40
C TYR A 324 -21.17 11.30 22.03
N LEU A 325 -22.15 11.62 21.19
CA LEU A 325 -23.51 11.85 21.63
C LEU A 325 -24.22 10.50 21.64
N ASN A 326 -24.25 9.81 22.78
CA ASN A 326 -24.78 8.44 22.90
C ASN A 326 -26.19 8.25 22.33
N ARG A 327 -26.99 9.32 22.20
CA ARG A 327 -28.33 9.27 21.60
C ARG A 327 -28.32 9.19 20.07
N ASP A 328 -27.25 9.68 19.45
CA ASP A 328 -27.09 9.79 18.00
C ASP A 328 -26.22 8.66 17.43
N GLU A 329 -25.57 7.88 18.30
CA GLU A 329 -24.79 6.71 17.91
C GLU A 329 -25.68 5.48 17.71
N LEU A 330 -25.51 4.82 16.55
CA LEU A 330 -26.25 3.60 16.23
C LEU A 330 -25.83 2.41 17.11
N TYR A 331 -24.58 2.43 17.59
CA TYR A 331 -24.00 1.40 18.44
C TYR A 331 -23.30 2.04 19.65
N PRO A 332 -23.26 1.37 20.81
CA PRO A 332 -22.45 1.84 21.93
C PRO A 332 -20.98 1.97 21.53
N ILE A 333 -20.41 3.16 21.72
CA ILE A 333 -19.00 3.42 21.44
C ILE A 333 -18.22 3.37 22.74
N THR A 334 -17.14 2.60 22.76
CA THR A 334 -16.21 2.56 23.89
C THR A 334 -15.52 3.92 24.04
N PRO A 335 -15.64 4.59 25.20
CA PRO A 335 -14.94 5.84 25.45
C PRO A 335 -13.42 5.64 25.32
N SER A 336 -12.74 6.55 24.63
CA SER A 336 -11.29 6.42 24.39
C SER A 336 -10.59 7.76 24.26
N ALA A 337 -9.34 7.86 24.70
CA ALA A 337 -8.46 8.98 24.38
C ALA A 337 -7.67 8.64 23.09
N ARG A 338 -7.63 9.57 22.14
CA ARG A 338 -6.97 9.41 20.84
C ARG A 338 -5.56 9.96 20.91
N LEU A 339 -4.60 9.11 20.59
CA LEU A 339 -3.20 9.45 20.39
C LEU A 339 -2.88 9.30 18.90
N MET A 340 -2.35 10.37 18.30
CA MET A 340 -2.03 10.43 16.87
C MET A 340 -0.52 10.42 16.67
N VAL A 341 -0.03 9.46 15.90
CA VAL A 341 1.37 9.34 15.51
C VAL A 341 1.58 10.02 14.16
N GLN A 342 2.67 10.78 14.03
CA GLN A 342 2.98 11.53 12.82
C GLN A 342 4.39 11.20 12.31
N SER A 343 4.59 11.31 11.00
CA SER A 343 5.90 11.07 10.38
C SER A 343 6.98 12.08 10.81
N GLY A 344 6.58 13.26 11.29
CA GLY A 344 7.48 14.32 11.73
C GLY A 344 8.04 14.16 13.14
N MET A 345 7.55 13.20 13.93
CA MET A 345 8.02 12.99 15.31
C MET A 345 9.48 12.48 15.35
N SER A 346 10.19 12.79 16.43
CA SER A 346 11.49 12.16 16.75
C SER A 346 11.32 10.90 17.60
N GLU A 347 12.35 10.06 17.64
CA GLU A 347 12.40 8.88 18.52
C GLU A 347 12.32 9.30 19.99
N ASP A 348 13.06 10.33 20.39
CA ASP A 348 13.03 10.90 21.74
C ASP A 348 11.62 11.39 22.14
N GLU A 349 10.87 11.99 21.21
CA GLU A 349 9.50 12.42 21.48
C GLU A 349 8.57 11.24 21.73
N VAL A 350 8.72 10.16 20.95
CA VAL A 350 7.96 8.92 21.11
C VAL A 350 8.30 8.24 22.43
N GLU A 351 9.59 8.10 22.75
CA GLU A 351 10.04 7.48 24.01
C GLU A 351 9.56 8.28 25.22
N ARG A 352 9.77 9.59 25.22
CA ARG A 352 9.29 10.49 26.29
C ARG A 352 7.78 10.37 26.49
N ALA A 353 7.02 10.25 25.40
CA ALA A 353 5.57 10.09 25.48
C ALA A 353 5.18 8.77 26.14
N LEU A 354 5.81 7.66 25.74
CA LEU A 354 5.53 6.34 26.31
C LEU A 354 5.89 6.26 27.80
N VAL A 355 7.04 6.81 28.20
CA VAL A 355 7.47 6.86 29.60
C VAL A 355 6.49 7.68 30.45
N ALA A 356 6.06 8.85 29.96
CA ALA A 356 5.10 9.69 30.67
C ALA A 356 3.73 9.01 30.80
N ILE A 357 3.28 8.33 29.76
CA ILE A 357 2.02 7.58 29.78
C ILE A 357 2.08 6.44 30.79
N ALA A 358 3.16 5.65 30.81
CA ALA A 358 3.34 4.56 31.77
C ALA A 358 3.29 5.07 33.22
N ALA A 359 4.06 6.11 33.54
CA ALA A 359 4.11 6.69 34.88
C ALA A 359 2.74 7.22 35.35
N ILE A 360 1.99 7.90 34.47
CA ILE A 360 0.67 8.43 34.82
C ILE A 360 -0.35 7.30 35.00
N VAL A 361 -0.26 6.24 34.18
CA VAL A 361 -1.18 5.09 34.28
C VAL A 361 -0.96 4.27 35.54
N GLU A 362 0.28 4.11 36.02
CA GLU A 362 0.55 3.42 37.29
C GLU A 362 -0.15 4.07 38.49
N GLU A 363 -0.39 5.39 38.41
CA GLU A 363 -1.04 6.16 39.46
C GLU A 363 -2.58 6.30 39.29
N LEU A 364 -3.13 5.89 38.14
CA LEU A 364 -4.56 5.99 37.80
C LEU A 364 -5.27 4.63 37.91
#